data_AF-A0AAD4H6A4-F1
#
_entry.id   AF-A0AAD4H6A4-F1
#
_cell.length_a   1.000
_cell.length_b   1.000
_cell.length_c   1.000
_cell.angle_alpha   90.00
_cell.angle_beta   90.00
_cell.angle_gamma   90.00
#
_symmetry.space_group_name_H-M   'P 1'
#
loop_
_entity.id
_entity.type
_entity.pdbx_description
1 polymer ?
#
loop_
_entity_poly.entity_id
_entity_poly.type
_entity_poly.pdbx_seq_one_letter_code
_entity_poly.pdbx_strand_id
1 'polypeptide(L)'
;MNSMYMHQGARAGPNDRFYSTGGMNGMNSNQLAMQLQQQQLHQQQQQQQQYRLSSIEDEKIYHLILELTHPVNREQALLELSKKREQFEELALVLWHSYGVMSALLQEIVSVYPLLAPSGLTAHASNRVCNALALLQCVASHPETRGMFLNAHIPLFLYPFLNTTSKTRPFEYLRLTSLGVIGALVKNDNTEVITFLLSTEIIPLCLRIMETGSELSKTVAIFIVQRILLDDMGLAYICQTYERFYAVGTVLSNMVHQLVDTLAVRLLKHVVKCYLRLSDNPRAREALRQCLPEPLRDATFAQALKDDINTKRCLSQLIFNLSDNSPAN
;
A
#
# COMPACT_ATOMS: atom_id res chain seq x y z
N MET A 1 4.68 17.72 24.09
CA MET A 1 4.36 17.66 25.53
C MET A 1 5.51 16.95 26.24
N ASN A 2 6.16 17.69 27.14
CA ASN A 2 7.27 17.28 28.00
C ASN A 2 7.07 15.91 28.69
N SER A 3 8.14 15.16 28.96
CA SER A 3 8.71 15.14 30.33
C SER A 3 9.89 14.17 30.50
N MET A 4 10.94 14.71 31.14
CA MET A 4 11.76 14.16 32.24
C MET A 4 12.39 12.75 32.13
N TYR A 5 13.73 12.74 32.17
CA TYR A 5 14.49 11.66 32.80
C TYR A 5 15.08 12.12 34.14
N MET A 6 14.79 11.31 35.15
CA MET A 6 15.20 11.40 36.55
C MET A 6 16.65 10.98 36.78
N HIS A 7 17.28 11.67 37.74
CA HIS A 7 18.50 11.26 38.43
C HIS A 7 18.23 10.11 39.40
N GLN A 8 19.20 9.20 39.58
CA GLN A 8 19.46 8.52 40.85
C GLN A 8 20.90 7.97 40.89
N GLY A 9 21.60 8.22 42.00
CA GLY A 9 22.92 7.69 42.30
C GLY A 9 22.89 6.60 43.37
N ALA A 10 24.01 5.89 43.53
CA ALA A 10 24.30 5.08 44.73
C ALA A 10 25.81 4.90 44.93
N ARG A 11 26.20 4.87 46.21
CA ARG A 11 27.54 4.94 46.83
C ARG A 11 28.25 3.58 46.91
N ALA A 12 29.58 3.58 47.08
CA ALA A 12 30.28 2.94 48.22
C ALA A 12 31.82 3.14 48.21
N GLY A 13 32.36 3.71 49.30
CA GLY A 13 33.42 3.11 50.15
C GLY A 13 34.92 3.23 49.78
N PRO A 14 35.85 3.43 50.75
CA PRO A 14 37.16 4.06 50.53
C PRO A 14 38.38 3.13 50.75
N ASN A 15 39.54 3.46 50.15
CA ASN A 15 40.84 3.41 50.83
C ASN A 15 41.99 3.99 49.98
N ASP A 16 42.59 5.05 50.54
CA ASP A 16 44.01 5.28 50.73
C ASP A 16 45.03 5.17 49.57
N ARG A 17 45.52 6.39 49.22
CA ARG A 17 46.92 6.85 49.27
C ARG A 17 47.77 6.81 48.00
N PHE A 18 48.45 7.96 47.83
CA PHE A 18 49.59 8.28 46.98
C PHE A 18 49.33 8.30 45.47
N TYR A 19 49.24 9.48 44.87
CA TYR A 19 50.36 10.11 44.17
C TYR A 19 50.13 11.63 44.06
N SER A 20 51.24 12.34 44.14
CA SER A 20 51.35 13.78 44.23
C SER A 20 51.24 14.45 42.85
N THR A 21 51.10 15.78 42.88
CA THR A 21 51.42 16.76 41.85
C THR A 21 50.48 16.95 40.65
N GLY A 22 49.91 18.17 40.59
CA GLY A 22 49.92 19.00 39.38
C GLY A 22 48.82 18.71 38.36
N GLY A 23 47.74 19.48 38.39
CA GLY A 23 46.70 19.42 37.37
C GLY A 23 45.72 20.58 37.42
N MET A 24 46.22 21.81 37.52
CA MET A 24 45.45 22.96 37.02
C MET A 24 45.28 22.76 35.52
N ASN A 25 44.06 22.46 35.08
CA ASN A 25 43.58 22.80 33.74
C ASN A 25 42.07 22.97 33.83
N GLY A 26 41.66 24.11 34.40
CA GLY A 26 40.41 24.71 33.96
C GLY A 26 40.57 24.95 32.46
N MET A 27 39.81 24.24 31.63
CA MET A 27 39.68 24.60 30.22
C MET A 27 39.38 26.09 30.18
N ASN A 28 40.31 26.86 29.63
CA ASN A 28 40.16 28.29 29.52
C ASN A 28 38.90 28.55 28.69
N SER A 29 37.94 29.33 29.19
CA SER A 29 36.62 29.54 28.58
C SER A 29 36.72 29.90 27.08
N ASN A 30 37.81 30.57 26.71
CA ASN A 30 38.14 30.96 25.35
C ASN A 30 38.50 29.78 24.41
N GLN A 31 39.16 28.72 24.90
CA GLN A 31 39.47 27.54 24.07
C GLN A 31 38.21 26.71 23.79
N LEU A 32 37.33 26.56 24.78
CA LEU A 32 36.05 25.87 24.61
C LEU A 32 35.14 26.64 23.65
N ALA A 33 35.09 27.98 23.76
CA ALA A 33 34.36 28.85 22.84
C ALA A 33 34.87 28.74 21.39
N MET A 34 36.19 28.72 21.20
CA MET A 34 36.79 28.61 19.87
C MET A 34 36.54 27.23 19.23
N GLN A 35 36.51 26.17 20.04
CA GLN A 35 36.22 24.80 19.58
C GLN A 35 34.73 24.63 19.22
N LEU A 36 33.82 25.21 20.00
CA LEU A 36 32.38 25.27 19.69
C LEU A 36 32.11 26.09 18.42
N GLN A 37 32.84 27.18 18.21
CA GLN A 37 32.70 28.00 17.01
C GLN A 37 33.21 27.29 15.75
N GLN A 38 34.31 26.52 15.85
CA GLN A 38 34.75 25.65 14.75
C GLN A 38 33.76 24.53 14.45
N GLN A 39 33.17 23.90 15.48
CA GLN A 39 32.11 22.91 15.28
C GLN A 39 30.87 23.51 14.58
N GLN A 40 30.43 24.70 14.98
CA GLN A 40 29.31 25.39 14.33
C GLN A 40 29.58 25.72 12.86
N LEU A 41 30.79 26.20 12.53
CA LEU A 41 31.18 26.49 11.15
C LEU A 41 31.24 25.22 10.28
N HIS A 42 31.74 24.11 10.82
CA HIS A 42 31.75 22.82 10.13
C HIS A 42 30.32 22.30 9.88
N GLN A 43 29.44 22.46 10.87
CA GLN A 43 28.04 22.05 10.76
C GLN A 43 27.27 22.90 9.75
N GLN A 44 27.55 24.21 9.66
CA GLN A 44 27.00 25.09 8.62
C GLN A 44 27.49 24.74 7.22
N GLN A 45 28.78 24.42 7.04
CA GLN A 45 29.30 23.98 5.74
C GLN A 45 28.68 22.66 5.28
N GLN A 46 28.52 21.69 6.18
CA GLN A 46 27.85 20.43 5.85
C GLN A 46 26.39 20.64 5.46
N GLN A 47 25.64 21.49 6.18
CA GLN A 47 24.27 21.84 5.80
C GLN A 47 24.21 22.50 4.42
N GLN A 48 25.06 23.49 4.13
CA GLN A 48 25.08 24.14 2.81
C GLN A 48 25.40 23.17 1.68
N GLN A 49 26.31 22.22 1.91
CA GLN A 49 26.64 21.21 0.90
C GLN A 49 25.46 20.26 0.66
N GLN A 50 24.76 19.86 1.72
CA GLN A 50 23.56 19.02 1.63
C GLN A 50 22.41 19.70 0.89
N TYR A 51 22.13 20.99 1.17
CA TYR A 51 21.15 21.77 0.41
C TYR A 51 21.50 21.89 -1.07
N ARG A 52 22.79 22.07 -1.39
CA ARG A 52 23.24 22.18 -2.78
C ARG A 52 23.01 20.86 -3.53
N LEU A 53 23.30 19.73 -2.88
CA LEU A 53 23.06 18.40 -3.45
C LEU A 53 21.57 18.14 -3.68
N SER A 54 20.69 18.51 -2.74
CA SER A 54 19.25 18.35 -2.95
C SER A 54 18.74 19.21 -4.11
N SER A 55 19.22 20.45 -4.25
CA SER A 55 18.81 21.31 -5.37
C SER A 55 19.17 20.74 -6.74
N ILE A 56 20.33 20.08 -6.86
CA ILE A 56 20.76 19.44 -8.12
C ILE A 56 19.90 18.20 -8.41
N GLU A 57 19.47 17.49 -7.36
CA GLU A 57 18.57 16.35 -7.51
C GLU A 57 17.17 16.78 -7.96
N ASP A 58 16.65 17.87 -7.38
CA ASP A 58 15.36 18.47 -7.76
C ASP A 58 15.37 18.95 -9.22
N GLU A 59 16.43 19.66 -9.65
CA GLU A 59 16.59 20.09 -11.04
C GLU A 59 16.56 18.92 -12.02
N LYS A 60 17.22 17.81 -11.68
CA LYS A 60 17.18 16.58 -12.49
C LYS A 60 15.77 16.00 -12.56
N ILE A 61 15.01 16.03 -11.48
CA ILE A 61 13.62 15.55 -11.46
C ILE A 61 12.75 16.44 -12.36
N TYR A 62 12.85 17.76 -12.23
CA TYR A 62 12.10 18.69 -13.08
C TYR A 62 12.43 18.51 -14.56
N HIS A 63 13.71 18.31 -14.90
CA HIS A 63 14.10 17.99 -16.27
C HIS A 63 13.43 16.69 -16.76
N LEU A 64 13.47 15.61 -15.96
CA LEU A 64 12.82 14.34 -16.34
C LEU A 64 11.30 14.51 -16.51
N ILE A 65 10.65 15.35 -15.71
CA ILE A 65 9.22 15.63 -15.82
C ILE A 65 8.89 16.33 -17.13
N LEU A 66 9.72 17.30 -17.56
CA LEU A 66 9.57 17.93 -18.87
C LEU A 66 9.72 16.89 -19.99
N GLU A 67 10.68 15.99 -19.88
CA GLU A 67 10.92 14.92 -20.86
C GLU A 67 9.76 13.93 -21.00
N LEU A 68 8.87 13.80 -20.01
CA LEU A 68 7.65 12.99 -20.15
C LEU A 68 6.74 13.50 -21.27
N THR A 69 6.74 14.81 -21.53
CA THR A 69 5.92 15.41 -22.59
C THR A 69 6.49 15.17 -23.99
N HIS A 70 7.78 14.83 -24.09
CA HIS A 70 8.47 14.58 -25.36
C HIS A 70 8.49 13.08 -25.71
N PRO A 71 7.80 12.62 -26.78
CA PRO A 71 7.63 11.20 -27.08
C PRO A 71 8.94 10.38 -27.21
N VAL A 72 10.01 11.02 -27.69
CA VAL A 72 11.33 10.37 -27.91
C VAL A 72 12.01 10.04 -26.59
N ASN A 73 11.89 10.93 -25.59
CA ASN A 73 12.61 10.83 -24.32
C ASN A 73 11.75 10.24 -23.20
N ARG A 74 10.43 10.22 -23.40
CA ARG A 74 9.44 9.79 -22.41
C ARG A 74 9.73 8.42 -21.79
N GLU A 75 10.16 7.45 -22.58
CA GLU A 75 10.42 6.10 -22.05
C GLU A 75 11.53 6.09 -21.00
N GLN A 76 12.64 6.79 -21.29
CA GLN A 76 13.75 6.92 -20.36
C GLN A 76 13.33 7.73 -19.12
N ALA A 77 12.55 8.81 -19.33
CA ALA A 77 12.03 9.62 -18.24
C ALA A 77 11.10 8.82 -17.30
N LEU A 78 10.20 8.00 -17.85
CA LEU A 78 9.34 7.10 -17.07
C LEU A 78 10.15 6.15 -16.19
N LEU A 79 11.18 5.52 -16.76
CA LEU A 79 12.04 4.58 -16.03
C LEU A 79 12.80 5.25 -14.88
N GLU A 80 13.36 6.43 -15.10
CA GLU A 80 14.14 7.12 -14.07
C GLU A 80 13.25 7.72 -12.98
N LEU A 81 12.10 8.29 -13.35
CA LEU A 81 11.14 8.81 -12.37
C LEU A 81 10.51 7.69 -11.55
N SER A 82 10.19 6.53 -12.15
CA SER A 82 9.57 5.42 -11.41
C SER A 82 10.50 4.86 -10.31
N LYS A 83 11.82 4.89 -10.52
CA LYS A 83 12.83 4.52 -9.51
C LYS A 83 12.95 5.54 -8.37
N LYS A 84 12.76 6.84 -8.68
CA LYS A 84 12.91 7.94 -7.72
C LYS A 84 11.64 8.27 -6.95
N ARG A 85 10.54 7.58 -7.25
CA ARG A 85 9.20 7.90 -6.74
C ARG A 85 9.04 7.89 -5.21
N GLU A 86 9.93 7.20 -4.50
CA GLU A 86 9.94 7.11 -3.03
C GLU A 86 10.92 8.11 -2.38
N GLN A 87 11.80 8.73 -3.19
CA GLN A 87 12.85 9.63 -2.72
C GLN A 87 12.43 11.10 -2.78
N PHE A 88 11.41 11.42 -3.59
CA PHE A 88 10.92 12.78 -3.78
C PHE A 88 9.46 12.88 -3.34
N GLU A 89 9.26 13.39 -2.12
CA GLU A 89 7.95 13.46 -1.45
C GLU A 89 6.92 14.23 -2.28
N GLU A 90 7.36 15.33 -2.91
CA GLU A 90 6.52 16.23 -3.71
C GLU A 90 6.25 15.74 -5.14
N LEU A 91 6.74 14.56 -5.53
CA LEU A 91 6.64 14.07 -6.92
C LEU A 91 5.19 14.06 -7.42
N ALA A 92 4.26 13.66 -6.56
CA ALA A 92 2.85 13.58 -6.91
C ALA A 92 2.24 14.94 -7.29
N LEU A 93 2.60 16.01 -6.55
CA LEU A 93 2.15 17.37 -6.85
C LEU A 93 2.74 17.85 -8.17
N VAL A 94 4.05 17.65 -8.36
CA VAL A 94 4.73 18.11 -9.57
C VAL A 94 4.22 17.38 -10.81
N LEU A 95 4.01 16.05 -10.73
CA LEU A 95 3.40 15.28 -11.82
C LEU A 95 2.01 15.79 -12.20
N TRP A 96 1.19 16.11 -11.20
CA TRP A 96 -0.18 16.55 -11.43
C TRP A 96 -0.28 17.96 -12.02
N HIS A 97 0.49 18.90 -11.46
CA HIS A 97 0.40 20.32 -11.82
C HIS A 97 1.29 20.71 -13.02
N SER A 98 2.21 19.84 -13.44
CA SER A 98 3.00 20.09 -14.65
C SER A 98 2.17 19.90 -15.92
N TYR A 99 2.27 20.88 -16.81
CA TYR A 99 1.52 20.91 -18.07
C TYR A 99 1.77 19.64 -18.91
N GLY A 100 0.69 18.99 -19.37
CA GLY A 100 0.74 17.86 -20.29
C GLY A 100 1.19 16.52 -19.68
N VAL A 101 1.70 16.48 -18.45
CA VAL A 101 2.26 15.25 -17.84
C VAL A 101 1.19 14.18 -17.63
N MET A 102 0.06 14.52 -16.99
CA MET A 102 -1.04 13.55 -16.80
C MET A 102 -1.60 13.04 -18.13
N SER A 103 -1.64 13.88 -19.17
CA SER A 103 -2.05 13.47 -20.51
C SER A 103 -1.04 12.51 -21.15
N ALA A 104 0.27 12.74 -20.98
CA ALA A 104 1.31 11.82 -21.43
C ALA A 104 1.24 10.47 -20.73
N LEU A 105 1.00 10.43 -19.40
CA LEU A 105 0.83 9.18 -18.66
C LEU A 105 -0.41 8.39 -19.13
N LEU A 106 -1.54 9.07 -19.38
CA LEU A 106 -2.73 8.45 -19.95
C LEU A 106 -2.49 7.93 -21.37
N GLN A 107 -1.71 8.65 -22.18
CA GLN A 107 -1.34 8.19 -23.51
C GLN A 107 -0.55 6.86 -23.48
N GLU A 108 0.32 6.67 -22.48
CA GLU A 108 1.04 5.41 -22.28
C GLU A 108 0.12 4.25 -21.88
N ILE A 109 -1.00 4.52 -21.20
CA ILE A 109 -2.02 3.50 -20.92
C ILE A 109 -2.77 3.13 -22.20
N VAL A 110 -3.31 4.13 -22.91
CA VAL A 110 -4.17 3.91 -24.07
C VAL A 110 -3.40 3.27 -25.23
N SER A 111 -2.11 3.57 -25.38
CA SER A 111 -1.26 2.95 -26.42
C SER A 111 -1.12 1.42 -26.27
N VAL A 112 -1.38 0.89 -25.07
CA VAL A 112 -1.33 -0.55 -24.76
C VAL A 112 -2.65 -1.25 -25.08
N TYR A 113 -3.78 -0.55 -25.17
CA TYR A 113 -5.09 -1.16 -25.40
C TYR A 113 -5.15 -2.09 -26.63
N PRO A 114 -4.58 -1.73 -27.80
CA PRO A 114 -4.57 -2.61 -28.96
C PRO A 114 -3.79 -3.92 -28.75
N LEU A 115 -2.90 -3.97 -27.75
CA LEU A 115 -2.07 -5.13 -27.42
C LEU A 115 -2.75 -6.10 -26.43
N LEU A 116 -3.92 -5.72 -25.88
CA LEU A 116 -4.67 -6.56 -24.94
C LEU A 116 -5.43 -7.68 -25.65
N ALA A 117 -5.96 -7.40 -26.85
CA ALA A 117 -6.76 -8.32 -27.65
C ALA A 117 -6.47 -8.16 -29.17
N PRO A 118 -5.88 -9.18 -29.84
CA PRO A 118 -5.35 -10.43 -29.29
C PRO A 118 -4.16 -10.15 -28.36
N SER A 119 -3.89 -11.04 -27.39
CA SER A 119 -2.92 -10.83 -26.30
C SER A 119 -1.45 -10.72 -26.74
N GLY A 120 -1.10 -9.63 -27.42
CA GLY A 120 0.21 -9.35 -28.03
C GLY A 120 1.13 -8.47 -27.18
N LEU A 121 0.83 -8.28 -25.90
CA LEU A 121 1.65 -7.48 -24.98
C LEU A 121 3.04 -8.09 -24.80
N THR A 122 4.07 -7.35 -25.21
CA THR A 122 5.47 -7.75 -25.00
C THR A 122 5.97 -7.37 -23.60
N ALA A 123 7.06 -8.00 -23.15
CA ALA A 123 7.69 -7.66 -21.87
C ALA A 123 8.15 -6.20 -21.83
N HIS A 124 8.68 -5.69 -22.95
CA HIS A 124 9.13 -4.30 -23.06
C HIS A 124 7.96 -3.31 -22.94
N ALA A 125 6.88 -3.52 -23.70
CA ALA A 125 5.69 -2.67 -23.63
C ALA A 125 5.05 -2.69 -22.23
N SER A 126 4.96 -3.87 -21.61
CA SER A 126 4.48 -4.04 -20.23
C SER A 126 5.34 -3.26 -19.22
N ASN A 127 6.67 -3.37 -19.29
CA ASN A 127 7.57 -2.65 -18.39
C ASN A 127 7.41 -1.12 -18.54
N ARG A 128 7.32 -0.64 -19.79
CA ARG A 128 7.16 0.79 -20.09
C ARG A 128 5.87 1.35 -19.50
N VAL A 129 4.72 0.72 -19.74
CA VAL A 129 3.44 1.19 -19.16
C VAL A 129 3.43 1.02 -17.63
N CYS A 130 4.03 -0.03 -17.08
CA CYS A 130 4.14 -0.21 -15.63
C CYS A 130 4.94 0.92 -14.95
N ASN A 131 5.94 1.51 -15.63
CA ASN A 131 6.62 2.71 -15.12
C ASN A 131 5.64 3.91 -15.07
N ALA A 132 4.77 4.08 -16.05
CA ALA A 132 3.73 5.11 -16.00
C ALA A 132 2.71 4.84 -14.89
N LEU A 133 2.26 3.58 -14.72
CA LEU A 133 1.37 3.17 -13.64
C LEU A 133 1.99 3.40 -12.26
N ALA A 134 3.30 3.20 -12.10
CA ALA A 134 4.02 3.50 -10.87
C ALA A 134 3.96 4.99 -10.50
N LEU A 135 4.03 5.90 -11.48
CA LEU A 135 3.87 7.34 -11.26
C LEU A 135 2.41 7.70 -10.93
N LEU A 136 1.44 7.08 -11.60
CA LEU A 136 0.02 7.24 -11.26
C LEU A 136 -0.30 6.72 -9.86
N GLN A 137 0.38 5.66 -9.40
CA GLN A 137 0.27 5.18 -8.03
C GLN A 137 0.73 6.24 -7.03
N CYS A 138 1.80 6.99 -7.32
CA CYS A 138 2.24 8.10 -6.47
C CYS A 138 1.19 9.20 -6.38
N VAL A 139 0.63 9.61 -7.52
CA VAL A 139 -0.46 10.60 -7.57
C VAL A 139 -1.69 10.11 -6.78
N ALA A 140 -2.10 8.85 -6.96
CA ALA A 140 -3.21 8.25 -6.21
C ALA A 140 -2.95 8.19 -4.68
N SER A 141 -1.68 8.05 -4.28
CA SER A 141 -1.28 7.93 -2.88
C SER A 141 -1.19 9.26 -2.14
N HIS A 142 -0.99 10.38 -2.83
CA HIS A 142 -0.77 11.68 -2.20
C HIS A 142 -2.10 12.35 -1.80
N PRO A 143 -2.21 12.90 -0.57
CA PRO A 143 -3.48 13.41 -0.04
C PRO A 143 -4.10 14.52 -0.91
N GLU A 144 -3.29 15.42 -1.45
CA GLU A 144 -3.79 16.58 -2.22
C GLU A 144 -4.23 16.22 -3.65
N THR A 145 -3.56 15.27 -4.31
CA THR A 145 -3.87 14.91 -5.69
C THR A 145 -4.81 13.73 -5.81
N ARG A 146 -4.99 12.92 -4.75
CA ARG A 146 -5.91 11.77 -4.74
C ARG A 146 -7.34 12.14 -5.13
N GLY A 147 -7.89 13.21 -4.54
CA GLY A 147 -9.24 13.66 -4.86
C GLY A 147 -9.35 14.09 -6.33
N MET A 148 -8.35 14.80 -6.83
CA MET A 148 -8.30 15.23 -8.23
C MET A 148 -8.18 14.04 -9.19
N PHE A 149 -7.35 13.05 -8.84
CA PHE A 149 -7.16 11.80 -9.57
C PHE A 149 -8.46 10.99 -9.68
N LEU A 150 -9.22 10.92 -8.58
CA LEU A 150 -10.53 10.27 -8.53
C LEU A 150 -11.56 11.02 -9.39
N ASN A 151 -11.65 12.34 -9.23
CA ASN A 151 -12.59 13.19 -9.96
C ASN A 151 -12.32 13.21 -11.47
N ALA A 152 -11.06 13.03 -11.88
CA ALA A 152 -10.66 12.87 -13.28
C ALA A 152 -11.00 11.47 -13.85
N HIS A 153 -11.58 10.56 -13.06
CA HIS A 153 -11.96 9.20 -13.47
C HIS A 153 -10.78 8.38 -14.05
N ILE A 154 -9.54 8.72 -13.70
CA ILE A 154 -8.33 8.02 -14.15
C ILE A 154 -8.34 6.52 -13.82
N PRO A 155 -8.86 6.04 -12.67
CA PRO A 155 -8.93 4.61 -12.38
C PRO A 155 -9.61 3.77 -13.47
N LEU A 156 -10.59 4.34 -14.19
CA LEU A 156 -11.33 3.62 -15.23
C LEU A 156 -10.45 3.20 -16.42
N PHE A 157 -9.37 3.94 -16.68
CA PHE A 157 -8.40 3.59 -17.71
C PHE A 157 -7.61 2.31 -17.37
N LEU A 158 -7.64 1.87 -16.11
CA LEU A 158 -6.93 0.67 -15.66
C LEU A 158 -7.79 -0.60 -15.76
N TYR A 159 -9.10 -0.47 -15.92
CA TYR A 159 -10.01 -1.62 -15.89
C TYR A 159 -9.83 -2.56 -17.09
N PRO A 160 -9.53 -2.09 -18.31
CA PRO A 160 -9.14 -2.97 -19.41
C PRO A 160 -7.94 -3.87 -19.06
N PHE A 161 -6.95 -3.36 -18.30
CA PHE A 161 -5.80 -4.15 -17.85
C PHE A 161 -6.20 -5.22 -16.84
N LEU A 162 -7.03 -4.86 -15.85
CA LEU A 162 -7.58 -5.79 -14.86
C LEU A 162 -8.52 -6.83 -15.49
N ASN A 163 -9.06 -6.54 -16.68
CA ASN A 163 -9.96 -7.45 -17.39
C ASN A 163 -9.26 -8.55 -18.19
N THR A 164 -7.94 -8.44 -18.37
CA THR A 164 -7.15 -9.43 -19.11
C THR A 164 -7.07 -10.77 -18.40
N THR A 165 -7.02 -11.87 -19.16
CA THR A 165 -6.98 -13.25 -18.62
C THR A 165 -5.70 -14.01 -18.96
N SER A 166 -4.87 -13.49 -19.88
CA SER A 166 -3.58 -14.11 -20.24
C SER A 166 -2.68 -14.26 -19.01
N LYS A 167 -2.08 -15.44 -18.84
CA LYS A 167 -1.20 -15.78 -17.70
C LYS A 167 0.29 -15.56 -17.98
N THR A 168 0.63 -14.93 -19.11
CA THR A 168 2.02 -14.62 -19.42
C THR A 168 2.57 -13.55 -18.46
N ARG A 169 3.89 -13.58 -18.21
CA ARG A 169 4.55 -12.63 -17.29
C ARG A 169 4.23 -11.15 -17.56
N PRO A 170 4.19 -10.66 -18.82
CA PRO A 170 3.84 -9.26 -19.11
C PRO A 170 2.42 -8.88 -18.64
N PHE A 171 1.45 -9.78 -18.78
CA PHE A 171 0.07 -9.53 -18.36
C PHE A 171 -0.12 -9.65 -16.84
N GLU A 172 0.54 -10.61 -16.19
CA GLU A 172 0.56 -10.70 -14.72
C GLU A 172 1.15 -9.44 -14.09
N TYR A 173 2.28 -8.95 -14.63
CA TYR A 173 2.91 -7.73 -14.14
C TYR A 173 2.03 -6.50 -14.37
N LEU A 174 1.40 -6.39 -15.54
CA LEU A 174 0.46 -5.32 -15.85
C LEU A 174 -0.72 -5.28 -14.86
N ARG A 175 -1.34 -6.44 -14.59
CA ARG A 175 -2.44 -6.55 -13.62
C ARG A 175 -1.99 -6.17 -12.21
N LEU A 176 -0.85 -6.70 -11.75
CA LEU A 176 -0.33 -6.42 -10.42
C LEU A 176 -0.06 -4.91 -10.21
N THR A 177 0.61 -4.26 -11.16
CA THR A 177 0.89 -2.82 -11.06
C THR A 177 -0.39 -1.99 -11.12
N SER A 178 -1.35 -2.37 -11.97
CA SER A 178 -2.67 -1.71 -12.04
C SER A 178 -3.45 -1.83 -10.72
N LEU A 179 -3.46 -3.01 -10.10
CA LEU A 179 -4.02 -3.21 -8.76
C LEU A 179 -3.29 -2.37 -7.71
N GLY A 180 -1.98 -2.14 -7.86
CA GLY A 180 -1.20 -1.27 -6.99
C GLY A 180 -1.73 0.16 -6.94
N VAL A 181 -2.16 0.71 -8.09
CA VAL A 181 -2.79 2.04 -8.18
C VAL A 181 -4.12 2.06 -7.42
N ILE A 182 -5.00 1.08 -7.66
CA ILE A 182 -6.30 0.98 -6.95
C ILE A 182 -6.09 0.74 -5.45
N GLY A 183 -5.12 -0.09 -5.09
CA GLY A 183 -4.72 -0.36 -3.71
C GLY A 183 -4.24 0.88 -2.98
N ALA A 184 -3.54 1.79 -3.66
CA ALA A 184 -3.12 3.08 -3.09
C ALA A 184 -4.30 3.99 -2.79
N LEU A 185 -5.34 4.02 -3.65
CA LEU A 185 -6.55 4.81 -3.44
C LEU A 185 -7.31 4.39 -2.18
N VAL A 186 -7.50 3.08 -1.99
CA VAL A 186 -8.27 2.53 -0.86
C VAL A 186 -7.51 2.46 0.47
N LYS A 187 -6.22 2.82 0.48
CA LYS A 187 -5.36 2.68 1.67
C LYS A 187 -5.73 3.64 2.81
N ASN A 188 -6.34 4.79 2.51
CA ASN A 188 -6.60 5.86 3.47
C ASN A 188 -8.05 5.91 3.97
N ASP A 189 -8.79 4.80 3.84
CA ASP A 189 -10.14 4.62 4.39
C ASP A 189 -11.09 5.80 4.07
N ASN A 190 -11.08 6.30 2.82
CA ASN A 190 -11.94 7.38 2.35
C ASN A 190 -13.20 6.81 1.68
N THR A 191 -14.38 7.08 2.26
CA THR A 191 -15.69 6.63 1.76
C THR A 191 -16.02 7.16 0.36
N GLU A 192 -15.52 8.32 -0.06
CA GLU A 192 -15.72 8.83 -1.44
C GLU A 192 -15.05 7.91 -2.47
N VAL A 193 -13.84 7.42 -2.16
CA VAL A 193 -13.13 6.44 -3.00
C VAL A 193 -13.94 5.15 -3.08
N ILE A 194 -14.46 4.66 -1.95
CA ILE A 194 -15.28 3.45 -1.91
C ILE A 194 -16.54 3.64 -2.76
N THR A 195 -17.24 4.76 -2.60
CA THR A 195 -18.46 5.09 -3.36
C THR A 195 -18.20 5.09 -4.88
N PHE A 196 -17.11 5.73 -5.32
CA PHE A 196 -16.69 5.72 -6.72
C PHE A 196 -16.44 4.29 -7.22
N LEU A 197 -15.68 3.49 -6.46
CA LEU A 197 -15.33 2.11 -6.82
C LEU A 197 -16.55 1.18 -6.90
N LEU A 198 -17.53 1.35 -6.01
CA LEU A 198 -18.79 0.60 -6.04
C LEU A 198 -19.61 0.92 -7.30
N SER A 199 -19.58 2.16 -7.77
CA SER A 199 -20.31 2.60 -8.97
C SER A 199 -19.70 2.13 -10.30
N THR A 200 -18.51 1.52 -10.27
CA THR A 200 -17.68 1.27 -11.46
C THR A 200 -17.27 -0.21 -11.63
N GLU A 201 -17.91 -1.13 -10.89
CA GLU A 201 -17.70 -2.58 -11.03
C GLU A 201 -16.28 -3.09 -10.69
N ILE A 202 -15.57 -2.45 -9.74
CA ILE A 202 -14.25 -2.97 -9.30
C ILE A 202 -14.36 -4.37 -8.64
N ILE A 203 -15.47 -4.65 -7.95
CA ILE A 203 -15.65 -5.89 -7.18
C ILE A 203 -15.56 -7.13 -8.09
N PRO A 204 -16.35 -7.24 -9.20
CA PRO A 204 -16.20 -8.34 -10.15
C PRO A 204 -14.77 -8.53 -10.66
N LEU A 205 -14.05 -7.43 -10.97
CA LEU A 205 -12.67 -7.49 -11.44
C LEU A 205 -11.74 -8.08 -10.37
N CYS A 206 -11.84 -7.61 -9.13
CA CYS A 206 -11.06 -8.13 -8.01
C CYS A 206 -11.38 -9.60 -7.70
N LEU A 207 -12.66 -10.00 -7.71
CA LEU A 207 -13.09 -11.37 -7.44
C LEU A 207 -12.50 -12.36 -8.45
N ARG A 208 -12.52 -12.03 -9.75
CA ARG A 208 -11.88 -12.88 -10.76
C ARG A 208 -10.37 -13.01 -10.55
N ILE A 209 -9.69 -11.91 -10.21
CA ILE A 209 -8.25 -11.95 -9.93
C ILE A 209 -7.94 -12.77 -8.67
N MET A 210 -8.77 -12.64 -7.62
CA MET A 210 -8.68 -13.45 -6.40
C MET A 210 -8.82 -14.94 -6.69
N GLU A 211 -9.63 -15.31 -7.68
CA GLU A 211 -9.82 -16.70 -8.07
C GLU A 211 -8.64 -17.25 -8.90
N THR A 212 -8.24 -16.54 -9.96
CA THR A 212 -7.33 -17.11 -10.99
C THR A 212 -5.94 -16.45 -11.11
N GLY A 213 -5.68 -15.35 -10.42
CA GLY A 213 -4.44 -14.58 -10.54
C GLY A 213 -3.22 -15.21 -9.83
N SER A 214 -2.04 -14.62 -10.03
CA SER A 214 -0.85 -14.92 -9.22
C SER A 214 -1.07 -14.61 -7.73
N GLU A 215 -0.33 -15.28 -6.84
CA GLU A 215 -0.45 -15.08 -5.38
C GLU A 215 -0.32 -13.60 -4.95
N LEU A 216 0.61 -12.86 -5.56
CA LEU A 216 0.77 -11.42 -5.32
C LEU A 216 -0.46 -10.64 -5.77
N SER A 217 -0.99 -10.92 -6.97
CA SER A 217 -2.20 -10.26 -7.48
C SER A 217 -3.43 -10.59 -6.63
N LYS A 218 -3.57 -11.84 -6.19
CA LYS A 218 -4.61 -12.27 -5.23
C LYS A 218 -4.51 -11.47 -3.94
N THR A 219 -3.30 -11.26 -3.43
CA THR A 219 -3.06 -10.53 -2.17
C THR A 219 -3.50 -9.07 -2.29
N VAL A 220 -3.17 -8.39 -3.39
CA VAL A 220 -3.60 -6.99 -3.59
C VAL A 220 -5.11 -6.91 -3.86
N ALA A 221 -5.66 -7.83 -4.65
CA ALA A 221 -7.09 -7.86 -4.95
C ALA A 221 -7.95 -8.09 -3.71
N ILE A 222 -7.60 -9.06 -2.85
CA ILE A 222 -8.32 -9.28 -1.59
C ILE A 222 -8.12 -8.11 -0.63
N PHE A 223 -6.96 -7.44 -0.63
CA PHE A 223 -6.76 -6.22 0.16
C PHE A 223 -7.74 -5.11 -0.27
N ILE A 224 -7.97 -4.92 -1.57
CA ILE A 224 -8.95 -3.95 -2.09
C ILE A 224 -10.37 -4.33 -1.65
N VAL A 225 -10.78 -5.59 -1.84
CA VAL A 225 -12.10 -6.07 -1.40
C VAL A 225 -12.28 -5.93 0.10
N GLN A 226 -11.24 -6.22 0.89
CA GLN A 226 -11.27 -6.04 2.34
C GLN A 226 -11.47 -4.56 2.72
N ARG A 227 -10.81 -3.62 2.03
CA ARG A 227 -11.00 -2.17 2.29
C ARG A 227 -12.41 -1.71 1.96
N ILE A 228 -12.99 -2.22 0.87
CA ILE A 228 -14.40 -1.99 0.54
C ILE A 228 -15.31 -2.55 1.65
N LEU A 229 -15.08 -3.77 2.12
CA LEU A 229 -15.88 -4.37 3.20
C LEU A 229 -15.77 -3.62 4.53
N LEU A 230 -14.61 -3.03 4.84
CA LEU A 230 -14.41 -2.28 6.08
C LEU A 230 -15.28 -1.02 6.14
N ASP A 231 -15.55 -0.39 5.00
CA ASP A 231 -16.47 0.73 4.90
C ASP A 231 -17.94 0.27 5.00
N ASP A 232 -18.77 1.02 5.73
CA ASP A 232 -20.17 0.64 5.97
C ASP A 232 -21.02 0.62 4.69
N MET A 233 -20.76 1.53 3.74
CA MET A 233 -21.44 1.54 2.44
C MET A 233 -21.01 0.33 1.60
N GLY A 234 -19.73 -0.03 1.63
CA GLY A 234 -19.23 -1.21 0.94
C GLY A 234 -19.77 -2.52 1.50
N LEU A 235 -19.84 -2.66 2.82
CA LEU A 235 -20.49 -3.81 3.47
C LEU A 235 -21.98 -3.90 3.10
N ALA A 236 -22.70 -2.78 3.21
CA ALA A 236 -24.12 -2.73 2.85
C ALA A 236 -24.35 -3.10 1.37
N TYR A 237 -23.50 -2.61 0.46
CA TYR A 237 -23.57 -2.92 -0.97
C TYR A 237 -23.41 -4.40 -1.28
N ILE A 238 -22.38 -5.04 -0.68
CA ILE A 238 -22.10 -6.47 -0.88
C ILE A 238 -23.22 -7.34 -0.30
N CYS A 239 -23.75 -6.97 0.87
CA CYS A 239 -24.81 -7.71 1.55
C CYS A 239 -26.23 -7.31 1.10
N GLN A 240 -26.37 -6.41 0.13
CA GLN A 240 -27.67 -5.90 -0.32
C GLN A 240 -28.53 -7.02 -0.93
N THR A 241 -27.92 -7.82 -1.79
CA THR A 241 -28.56 -8.90 -2.56
C THR A 241 -27.87 -10.24 -2.29
N TYR A 242 -28.62 -11.33 -2.37
CA TYR A 242 -28.06 -12.68 -2.26
C TYR A 242 -26.97 -12.95 -3.31
N GLU A 243 -27.15 -12.48 -4.55
CA GLU A 243 -26.19 -12.70 -5.64
C GLU A 243 -24.82 -12.09 -5.33
N ARG A 244 -24.77 -10.81 -4.93
CA ARG A 244 -23.51 -10.14 -4.55
C ARG A 244 -22.82 -10.80 -3.37
N PHE A 245 -23.56 -11.13 -2.32
CA PHE A 245 -23.01 -11.84 -1.17
C PHE A 245 -22.46 -13.22 -1.57
N TYR A 246 -23.21 -13.97 -2.37
CA TYR A 246 -22.82 -15.30 -2.82
C TYR A 246 -21.60 -15.28 -3.73
N ALA A 247 -21.48 -14.28 -4.62
CA ALA A 247 -20.30 -14.08 -5.46
C ALA A 247 -19.03 -13.89 -4.62
N VAL A 248 -19.08 -13.03 -3.61
CA VAL A 248 -17.95 -12.82 -2.68
C VAL A 248 -17.68 -14.06 -1.84
N GLY A 249 -18.73 -14.67 -1.26
CA GLY A 249 -18.63 -15.84 -0.39
C GLY A 249 -18.04 -17.06 -1.11
N THR A 250 -18.44 -17.30 -2.36
CA THR A 250 -17.92 -18.42 -3.16
C THR A 250 -16.42 -18.27 -3.43
N VAL A 251 -15.97 -17.08 -3.84
CA VAL A 251 -14.55 -16.84 -4.10
C VAL A 251 -13.73 -16.94 -2.81
N LEU A 252 -14.21 -16.37 -1.69
CA LEU A 252 -13.53 -16.51 -0.40
C LEU A 252 -13.46 -17.97 0.05
N SER A 253 -14.51 -18.76 -0.16
CA SER A 253 -14.53 -20.20 0.14
C SER A 253 -13.50 -20.95 -0.69
N ASN A 254 -13.45 -20.71 -2.01
CA ASN A 254 -12.45 -21.31 -2.90
C ASN A 254 -11.02 -20.96 -2.47
N MET A 255 -10.79 -19.72 -2.03
CA MET A 255 -9.48 -19.31 -1.49
C MET A 255 -9.13 -20.05 -0.20
N VAL A 256 -10.08 -20.26 0.73
CA VAL A 256 -9.82 -21.03 1.96
C VAL A 256 -9.35 -22.44 1.63
N HIS A 257 -10.01 -23.13 0.70
CA HIS A 257 -9.62 -24.49 0.33
C HIS A 257 -8.22 -24.53 -0.30
N GLN A 258 -7.88 -23.56 -1.15
CA GLN A 258 -6.52 -23.43 -1.71
C GLN A 258 -5.45 -23.10 -0.65
N LEU A 259 -5.84 -22.44 0.44
CA LEU A 259 -4.93 -22.07 1.52
C LEU A 259 -4.53 -23.24 2.41
N VAL A 260 -5.32 -24.33 2.42
CA VAL A 260 -4.97 -25.56 3.13
C VAL A 260 -3.66 -26.14 2.61
N ASP A 261 -3.48 -26.14 1.28
CA ASP A 261 -2.28 -26.69 0.65
C ASP A 261 -1.12 -25.68 0.62
N THR A 262 -1.41 -24.42 0.29
CA THR A 262 -0.38 -23.40 0.06
C THR A 262 0.14 -22.75 1.34
N LEU A 263 -0.64 -22.78 2.42
CA LEU A 263 -0.35 -22.13 3.70
C LEU A 263 0.09 -20.66 3.57
N ALA A 264 -0.42 -19.94 2.57
CA ALA A 264 -0.09 -18.54 2.32
C ALA A 264 -0.72 -17.62 3.39
N VAL A 265 -0.01 -17.43 4.51
CA VAL A 265 -0.50 -16.72 5.71
C VAL A 265 -0.99 -15.29 5.42
N ARG A 266 -0.35 -14.58 4.48
CA ARG A 266 -0.76 -13.22 4.09
C ARG A 266 -2.18 -13.19 3.50
N LEU A 267 -2.49 -14.14 2.62
CA LEU A 267 -3.83 -14.28 2.05
C LEU A 267 -4.83 -14.70 3.10
N LEU A 268 -4.49 -15.69 3.93
CA LEU A 268 -5.34 -16.16 5.03
C LEU A 268 -5.77 -15.02 5.95
N LYS A 269 -4.84 -14.14 6.32
CA LYS A 269 -5.13 -12.95 7.13
C LYS A 269 -6.19 -12.05 6.51
N HIS A 270 -6.12 -11.80 5.21
CA HIS A 270 -7.14 -11.00 4.51
C HIS A 270 -8.48 -11.72 4.44
N VAL A 271 -8.48 -13.03 4.16
CA VAL A 271 -9.69 -13.87 4.10
C VAL A 271 -10.44 -13.86 5.44
N VAL A 272 -9.73 -14.11 6.55
CA VAL A 272 -10.31 -14.09 7.90
C VAL A 272 -10.93 -12.73 8.21
N LYS A 273 -10.25 -11.63 7.85
CA LYS A 273 -10.79 -10.28 8.05
C LYS A 273 -12.02 -9.98 7.20
N CYS A 274 -12.09 -10.48 5.98
CA CYS A 274 -13.28 -10.34 5.13
C CYS A 274 -14.47 -11.08 5.75
N TYR A 275 -14.30 -12.33 6.18
CA TYR A 275 -15.37 -13.08 6.85
C TYR A 275 -15.80 -12.44 8.17
N LEU A 276 -14.85 -11.99 8.99
CA LEU A 276 -15.15 -11.28 10.22
C LEU A 276 -16.02 -10.06 9.94
N ARG A 277 -15.64 -9.23 8.96
CA ARG A 277 -16.42 -8.04 8.60
C ARG A 277 -17.79 -8.37 8.01
N LEU A 278 -17.89 -9.42 7.19
CA LEU A 278 -19.18 -9.90 6.70
C LEU A 278 -20.11 -10.34 7.85
N SER A 279 -19.55 -10.91 8.94
CA SER A 279 -20.34 -11.30 10.12
C SER A 279 -20.96 -10.11 10.86
N ASP A 280 -20.53 -8.87 10.62
CA ASP A 280 -21.17 -7.69 11.21
C ASP A 280 -22.57 -7.44 10.62
N ASN A 281 -22.82 -7.86 9.37
CA ASN A 281 -24.15 -7.75 8.76
C ASN A 281 -25.06 -8.92 9.19
N PRO A 282 -26.26 -8.68 9.75
CA PRO A 282 -27.13 -9.74 10.26
C PRO A 282 -27.52 -10.81 9.21
N ARG A 283 -27.80 -10.39 7.97
CA ARG A 283 -28.20 -11.30 6.89
C ARG A 283 -27.03 -12.18 6.44
N ALA A 284 -25.86 -11.58 6.29
CA ALA A 284 -24.64 -12.32 5.96
C ALA A 284 -24.21 -13.25 7.10
N ARG A 285 -24.34 -12.82 8.36
CA ARG A 285 -24.07 -13.64 9.55
C ARG A 285 -24.90 -14.93 9.55
N GLU A 286 -26.20 -14.82 9.30
CA GLU A 286 -27.09 -15.99 9.19
C GLU A 286 -26.61 -16.96 8.10
N ALA A 287 -26.32 -16.44 6.90
CA ALA A 287 -25.82 -17.26 5.81
C ALA A 287 -24.47 -17.93 6.15
N LEU A 288 -23.55 -17.20 6.79
CA LEU A 288 -22.23 -17.71 7.19
C LEU A 288 -22.31 -18.83 8.23
N ARG A 289 -23.35 -18.87 9.08
CA ARG A 289 -23.56 -20.03 9.99
C ARG A 289 -23.71 -21.34 9.21
N GLN A 290 -24.25 -21.28 7.99
CA GLN A 290 -24.46 -22.45 7.14
C GLN A 290 -23.31 -22.68 6.16
N CYS A 291 -22.65 -21.63 5.67
CA CYS A 291 -21.68 -21.74 4.57
C CYS A 291 -20.22 -21.38 4.91
N LEU A 292 -19.87 -21.02 6.15
CA LEU A 292 -18.47 -20.79 6.52
C LEU A 292 -17.64 -22.07 6.30
N PRO A 293 -16.54 -22.04 5.53
CA PRO A 293 -15.72 -23.21 5.22
C PRO A 293 -15.20 -23.93 6.46
N GLU A 294 -15.23 -25.27 6.43
CA GLU A 294 -14.78 -26.14 7.54
C GLU A 294 -13.33 -25.86 8.01
N PRO A 295 -12.35 -25.60 7.12
CA PRO A 295 -10.97 -25.30 7.57
C PRO A 295 -10.82 -24.05 8.44
N LEU A 296 -11.83 -23.15 8.45
CA LEU A 296 -11.86 -21.99 9.35
C LEU A 296 -12.56 -22.29 10.69
N ARG A 297 -13.30 -23.40 10.78
CA ARG A 297 -14.00 -23.84 12.00
C ARG A 297 -13.17 -24.78 12.85
N ASP A 298 -12.28 -25.53 12.23
CA ASP A 298 -11.46 -26.53 12.88
C ASP A 298 -10.02 -26.03 13.17
N ALA A 299 -9.12 -26.96 13.49
CA ALA A 299 -7.72 -26.66 13.79
C ALA A 299 -6.80 -26.60 12.56
N THR A 300 -7.33 -26.61 11.32
CA THR A 300 -6.53 -26.69 10.08
C THR A 300 -5.46 -25.62 10.01
N PHE A 301 -5.80 -24.36 10.31
CA PHE A 301 -4.86 -23.24 10.27
C PHE A 301 -4.15 -22.95 11.61
N ALA A 302 -4.31 -23.78 12.65
CA ALA A 302 -3.77 -23.50 13.98
C ALA A 302 -2.25 -23.33 13.98
N GLN A 303 -1.54 -24.16 13.21
CA GLN A 303 -0.09 -24.09 13.06
C GLN A 303 0.35 -22.89 12.22
N ALA A 304 -0.33 -22.63 11.10
CA ALA A 304 -0.04 -21.50 10.21
C ALA A 304 -0.22 -20.14 10.91
N LEU A 305 -1.16 -20.08 11.86
CA LEU A 305 -1.45 -18.87 12.63
C LEU A 305 -0.72 -18.81 13.97
N LYS A 306 0.21 -19.73 14.27
CA LYS A 306 0.84 -19.85 15.60
C LYS A 306 1.33 -18.50 16.13
N ASP A 307 2.01 -17.74 15.28
CA ASP A 307 2.66 -16.47 15.63
C ASP A 307 1.85 -15.22 15.22
N ASP A 308 0.72 -15.36 14.51
CA ASP A 308 -0.16 -14.23 14.15
C ASP A 308 -1.36 -14.12 15.11
N ILE A 309 -1.07 -13.55 16.29
CA ILE A 309 -2.06 -13.35 17.37
C ILE A 309 -3.26 -12.52 16.90
N ASN A 310 -3.02 -11.53 16.03
CA ASN A 310 -4.09 -10.66 15.53
C ASN A 310 -5.09 -11.43 14.67
N THR A 311 -4.59 -12.24 13.72
CA THR A 311 -5.45 -13.05 12.86
C THR A 311 -6.16 -14.14 13.65
N LYS A 312 -5.50 -14.78 14.63
CA LYS A 312 -6.14 -15.70 15.58
C LYS A 312 -7.32 -15.07 16.30
N ARG A 313 -7.13 -13.87 16.87
CA ARG A 313 -8.20 -13.15 17.56
C ARG A 313 -9.36 -12.82 16.62
N CYS A 314 -9.07 -12.39 15.39
CA CYS A 314 -10.11 -12.17 14.38
C CYS A 314 -10.89 -13.44 14.05
N LEU A 315 -10.22 -14.59 13.93
CA LEU A 315 -10.88 -15.86 13.67
C LEU A 315 -11.74 -16.29 14.86
N SER A 316 -11.23 -16.20 16.08
CA SER A 316 -12.02 -16.49 17.29
C SER A 316 -13.25 -15.60 17.42
N GLN A 317 -13.12 -14.29 17.13
CA GLN A 317 -14.25 -13.37 17.13
C GLN A 317 -15.29 -13.72 16.04
N LEU A 318 -14.84 -14.13 14.86
CA LEU A 318 -15.73 -14.59 13.79
C LEU A 318 -16.53 -15.81 14.26
N ILE A 319 -15.88 -16.82 14.84
CA ILE A 319 -16.57 -18.00 15.36
C ILE A 319 -17.54 -17.63 16.48
N PHE A 320 -17.15 -16.73 17.37
CA PHE A 320 -18.03 -16.20 18.42
C PHE A 320 -19.29 -15.53 17.85
N ASN A 321 -19.12 -14.62 16.88
CA ASN A 321 -20.24 -13.93 16.21
C ASN A 321 -21.24 -14.90 15.56
N LEU A 322 -20.77 -16.05 15.07
CA LEU A 322 -21.61 -17.07 14.44
C LEU A 322 -22.26 -18.01 15.46
N SER A 323 -21.68 -18.15 16.66
CA SER A 323 -22.24 -18.96 17.76
C SER A 323 -23.36 -18.28 18.53
N ASP A 324 -23.41 -16.94 18.50
CA ASP A 324 -24.49 -16.18 19.16
C ASP A 324 -25.82 -16.40 18.42
N ASN A 325 -26.73 -17.11 19.08
CA ASN A 325 -28.11 -17.40 18.62
C ASN A 325 -29.10 -16.27 18.94
N SER A 326 -28.63 -15.10 19.35
CA SER A 326 -29.49 -13.96 19.68
C SER A 326 -30.22 -13.50 18.41
N PRO A 327 -31.57 -13.59 18.33
CA PRO A 327 -32.31 -13.05 17.21
C PRO A 327 -32.05 -11.55 17.13
N ALA A 328 -31.76 -11.05 15.92
CA ALA A 328 -31.70 -9.62 15.68
C ALA A 328 -33.08 -9.03 15.97
N ASN A 329 -33.19 -8.24 17.04
CA ASN A 329 -34.38 -7.43 17.35
C ASN A 329 -34.60 -6.35 16.30
#